data_AF-A0A5C1A3G8-F1
#
_entry.id   AF-A0A5C1A3G8-F1
#
_cell.length_a   1.000
_cell.length_b   1.000
_cell.length_c   1.000
_cell.angle_alpha   90.00
_cell.angle_beta   90.00
_cell.angle_gamma   90.00
#
_symmetry.space_group_name_H-M   'P 1'
#
loop_
_entity.id
_entity.type
_entity.pdbx_description
1 polymer ?
#
loop_
_entity_poly.entity_id
_entity_poly.type
_entity_poly.pdbx_seq_one_letter_code
_entity_poly.pdbx_strand_id
1 'polypeptide(L)'
;MLRHTCQHVYNQRLPAAPYRLLPAQSVVVPIGHEGTSLHVPESAITTSPPSRLRVCHECDMVSVVPPLAESEAAHCPRCHHVLYSRKHCPAQHALAVAMATLIALLMALPFPFIAFEARGVTRSIDLFDAMTILTSQHYATLALLLWLVLLVLPLLFLLGVILIHAALLSGRRLPAPGLMMRSLRHIHRWMMGDVFLLGVLVSMVKILSLAEIHFGTSFWSFCAFVVLMIATVRRIDMDWLWERMVGPERRLPDNIVPGRTGASQHIMGCPACGQVNRIRRLGPHFCTRCGERQHLRGHQSLQKTLALLLVSVMLYIPAMALPIMQVTSLGDGTPQTILGGVLLLLSHGDWPIAAIIFLASVVIPIAKILALGWLCLKSYRPNPWRPDIRLRLYRLTEFIGRWSMIDVFVVALLVALVRLGSLMSVTPGPGVLAFAAVVILTLLAALSFDPRLIWDAGEHRDLQVTPSGPSADDRSDDPQQEREP
;
A
#
# COMPACT_ATOMS: atom_id res chain seq x y z
N MET A 1 -4.16 -17.70 -33.03
CA MET A 1 -3.92 -18.89 -32.16
C MET A 1 -3.97 -18.60 -30.66
N LEU A 2 -3.35 -17.54 -30.12
CA LEU A 2 -3.36 -17.24 -28.67
C LEU A 2 -4.74 -16.88 -28.04
N ARG A 3 -5.71 -16.38 -28.80
CA ARG A 3 -7.09 -16.13 -28.29
C ARG A 3 -7.88 -17.43 -28.03
N HIS A 4 -7.69 -18.48 -28.83
CA HIS A 4 -8.45 -19.73 -28.70
C HIS A 4 -8.00 -20.57 -27.49
N THR A 5 -6.72 -20.51 -27.11
CA THR A 5 -6.20 -21.21 -25.93
C THR A 5 -6.65 -20.54 -24.62
N CYS A 6 -6.97 -19.25 -24.65
CA CYS A 6 -7.44 -18.48 -23.49
C CYS A 6 -8.87 -18.87 -23.07
N GLN A 7 -9.76 -19.08 -24.04
CA GLN A 7 -11.14 -19.54 -23.79
C GLN A 7 -11.16 -20.98 -23.22
N HIS A 8 -10.24 -21.83 -23.65
CA HIS A 8 -10.22 -23.25 -23.27
C HIS A 8 -9.79 -23.48 -21.82
N VAL A 9 -8.85 -22.69 -21.29
CA VAL A 9 -8.43 -22.76 -19.87
C VAL A 9 -9.46 -22.10 -18.95
N TYR A 10 -10.19 -21.08 -19.45
CA TYR A 10 -11.28 -20.43 -18.71
C TYR A 10 -12.52 -21.34 -18.59
N ASN A 11 -12.87 -22.11 -19.64
CA ASN A 11 -14.07 -22.94 -19.67
C ASN A 11 -13.95 -24.33 -19.03
N GLN A 12 -12.75 -24.89 -18.83
CA GLN A 12 -12.64 -26.29 -18.40
C GLN A 12 -12.96 -26.58 -16.92
N ARG A 13 -13.32 -25.58 -16.09
CA ARG A 13 -13.76 -25.80 -14.69
C ARG A 13 -14.89 -24.88 -14.20
N LEU A 14 -15.69 -24.32 -15.10
CA LEU A 14 -17.01 -23.79 -14.78
C LEU A 14 -18.04 -24.86 -15.21
N PRO A 15 -19.05 -25.24 -14.41
CA PRO A 15 -20.18 -25.96 -14.97
C PRO A 15 -20.77 -25.12 -16.11
N ALA A 16 -20.95 -25.76 -17.27
CA ALA A 16 -21.38 -25.11 -18.50
C ALA A 16 -22.64 -24.28 -18.29
N ALA A 17 -22.61 -23.03 -18.74
CA ALA A 17 -23.78 -22.16 -18.80
C ALA A 17 -23.72 -21.37 -20.12
N PRO A 18 -24.71 -21.49 -21.03
CA PRO A 18 -24.60 -21.01 -22.40
C PRO A 18 -25.22 -19.62 -22.53
N TYR A 19 -24.43 -18.54 -22.66
CA TYR A 19 -25.03 -17.22 -22.92
C TYR A 19 -24.25 -16.42 -23.99
N ARG A 20 -24.97 -16.11 -25.07
CA ARG A 20 -24.60 -15.12 -26.10
C ARG A 20 -24.69 -13.71 -25.48
N LEU A 21 -23.71 -12.87 -25.80
CA LEU A 21 -23.61 -11.47 -25.39
C LEU A 21 -24.60 -10.60 -26.20
N LEU A 22 -25.34 -9.71 -25.52
CA LEU A 22 -25.97 -8.52 -26.09
C LEU A 22 -25.48 -7.27 -25.32
N PRO A 23 -25.37 -6.10 -25.97
CA PRO A 23 -24.67 -4.94 -25.42
C PRO A 23 -25.48 -4.19 -24.34
N ALA A 24 -24.76 -3.70 -23.34
CA ALA A 24 -25.29 -3.03 -22.15
C ALA A 24 -25.80 -1.61 -22.45
N GLN A 25 -27.03 -1.31 -22.02
CA GLN A 25 -27.49 0.05 -21.78
C GLN A 25 -27.46 0.34 -20.28
N SER A 26 -26.95 1.52 -19.94
CA SER A 26 -26.79 2.08 -18.60
C SER A 26 -28.13 2.20 -17.88
N VAL A 27 -28.34 1.43 -16.81
CA VAL A 27 -29.48 1.60 -15.91
C VAL A 27 -29.03 2.42 -14.70
N VAL A 28 -29.37 3.70 -14.72
CA VAL A 28 -29.43 4.57 -13.55
C VAL A 28 -30.74 4.22 -12.83
N VAL A 29 -30.66 3.81 -11.56
CA VAL A 29 -31.86 3.57 -10.72
C VAL A 29 -32.24 4.90 -10.06
N PRO A 30 -33.40 5.50 -10.38
CA PRO A 30 -33.91 6.64 -9.62
C PRO A 30 -34.60 6.16 -8.34
N ILE A 31 -34.40 6.90 -7.25
CA ILE A 31 -35.15 6.77 -6.01
C ILE A 31 -36.27 7.80 -6.07
N GLY A 32 -37.55 7.38 -6.02
CA GLY A 32 -38.65 8.34 -5.88
C GLY A 32 -40.05 7.78 -6.17
N HIS A 33 -40.79 7.58 -5.08
CA HIS A 33 -42.24 7.67 -4.90
C HIS A 33 -43.14 7.91 -6.13
N GLU A 34 -43.99 6.93 -6.45
CA GLU A 34 -45.46 7.07 -6.60
C GLU A 34 -46.08 5.72 -7.02
N GLY A 35 -47.30 5.45 -6.55
CA GLY A 35 -47.97 4.17 -6.71
C GLY A 35 -48.39 3.90 -8.16
N THR A 36 -47.85 2.85 -8.77
CA THR A 36 -48.50 2.15 -9.88
C THR A 36 -47.95 0.72 -9.96
N SER A 37 -48.83 -0.27 -9.76
CA SER A 37 -48.49 -1.69 -9.87
C SER A 37 -48.22 -2.04 -11.34
N LEU A 38 -46.95 -2.06 -11.74
CA LEU A 38 -46.54 -2.66 -13.01
C LEU A 38 -46.29 -4.16 -12.78
N HIS A 39 -47.13 -4.99 -13.40
CA HIS A 39 -46.86 -6.41 -13.58
C HIS A 39 -45.52 -6.59 -14.30
N VAL A 40 -44.50 -7.09 -13.60
CA VAL A 40 -43.26 -7.55 -14.21
C VAL A 40 -43.52 -8.98 -14.71
N PRO A 41 -43.43 -9.26 -16.02
CA PRO A 41 -43.64 -10.61 -16.54
C PRO A 41 -42.54 -11.56 -16.04
N GLU A 42 -42.97 -12.73 -15.57
CA GLU A 42 -42.18 -13.76 -14.88
C GLU A 42 -41.14 -14.50 -15.76
N SER A 43 -40.82 -13.96 -16.95
CA SER A 43 -39.94 -14.61 -17.93
C SER A 43 -38.58 -13.92 -18.11
N ALA A 44 -38.18 -13.00 -17.22
CA ALA A 44 -36.90 -12.28 -17.30
C ALA A 44 -36.00 -12.47 -16.07
N ILE A 45 -35.87 -13.70 -15.56
CA ILE A 45 -34.74 -14.05 -14.67
C ILE A 45 -33.54 -14.38 -15.56
N THR A 46 -32.96 -13.35 -16.20
CA THR A 46 -31.64 -13.48 -16.81
C THR A 46 -30.62 -13.48 -15.68
N THR A 47 -29.95 -14.62 -15.50
CA THR A 47 -28.98 -14.89 -14.44
C THR A 47 -27.78 -13.93 -14.50
N SER A 48 -27.89 -12.77 -13.84
CA SER A 48 -26.75 -11.90 -13.57
C SER A 48 -25.78 -12.58 -12.59
N PRO A 49 -24.45 -12.43 -12.74
CA PRO A 49 -23.51 -12.94 -11.74
C PRO A 49 -23.88 -12.39 -10.36
N PRO A 50 -23.80 -13.20 -9.29
CA PRO A 50 -24.28 -12.80 -7.99
C PRO A 50 -23.51 -11.57 -7.51
N SER A 51 -24.25 -10.53 -7.14
CA SER A 51 -23.71 -9.31 -6.54
C SER A 51 -22.96 -9.67 -5.26
N ARG A 52 -21.75 -9.11 -5.08
CA ARG A 52 -20.86 -9.46 -3.95
C ARG A 52 -20.92 -8.39 -2.88
N LEU A 53 -20.88 -8.79 -1.61
CA LEU A 53 -20.86 -7.85 -0.51
C LEU A 53 -19.40 -7.49 -0.14
N ARG A 54 -19.08 -6.20 -0.09
CA ARG A 54 -17.79 -5.69 0.40
C ARG A 54 -17.99 -4.71 1.54
N VAL A 55 -17.09 -4.75 2.52
CA VAL A 55 -17.02 -3.72 3.58
C VAL A 55 -15.82 -2.84 3.28
N CYS A 56 -16.04 -1.52 3.22
CA CYS A 56 -14.98 -0.56 2.95
C CYS A 56 -13.94 -0.54 4.08
N HIS A 57 -12.65 -0.61 3.75
CA HIS A 57 -11.57 -0.54 4.72
C HIS A 57 -11.37 0.85 5.33
N GLU A 58 -11.80 1.92 4.65
CA GLU A 58 -11.62 3.29 5.13
C GLU A 58 -12.80 3.84 5.94
N CYS A 59 -14.04 3.58 5.52
CA CYS A 59 -15.24 4.16 6.14
C CYS A 59 -16.20 3.13 6.74
N ASP A 60 -15.82 1.85 6.71
CA ASP A 60 -16.57 0.70 7.24
C ASP A 60 -17.96 0.48 6.61
N MET A 61 -18.32 1.22 5.56
CA MET A 61 -19.61 1.07 4.88
C MET A 61 -19.71 -0.28 4.15
N VAL A 62 -20.84 -0.94 4.34
CA VAL A 62 -21.21 -2.16 3.61
C VAL A 62 -21.79 -1.77 2.27
N SER A 63 -21.23 -2.30 1.19
CA SER A 63 -21.66 -2.00 -0.19
C SER A 63 -21.81 -3.27 -1.00
N VAL A 64 -22.85 -3.29 -1.83
CA VAL A 64 -23.06 -4.32 -2.84
C VAL A 64 -22.27 -3.94 -4.08
N VAL A 65 -21.42 -4.86 -4.52
CA VAL A 65 -20.59 -4.71 -5.71
C VAL A 65 -21.30 -5.44 -6.85
N PRO A 66 -21.75 -4.70 -7.89
CA PRO A 66 -22.35 -5.31 -9.07
C PRO A 66 -21.29 -6.11 -9.85
N PRO A 67 -21.72 -7.03 -10.74
CA PRO A 67 -20.80 -7.68 -11.66
C PRO A 67 -20.12 -6.64 -12.54
N LEU A 68 -18.80 -6.53 -12.42
CA LEU A 68 -18.00 -5.57 -13.20
C LEU A 68 -17.58 -6.17 -14.53
N ALA A 69 -17.62 -5.35 -15.58
CA ALA A 69 -16.96 -5.64 -16.84
C ALA A 69 -15.43 -5.53 -16.70
N GLU A 70 -14.72 -5.92 -17.75
CA GLU A 70 -13.26 -5.89 -17.74
C GLU A 70 -12.74 -4.44 -17.64
N SER A 71 -11.75 -4.22 -16.78
CA SER A 71 -11.15 -2.90 -16.49
C SER A 71 -12.06 -1.91 -15.76
N GLU A 72 -13.22 -2.35 -15.25
CA GLU A 72 -14.05 -1.52 -14.37
C GLU A 72 -13.63 -1.64 -12.90
N ALA A 73 -13.93 -0.60 -12.12
CA ALA A 73 -13.67 -0.54 -10.69
C ALA A 73 -14.90 -0.02 -9.92
N ALA A 74 -15.27 -0.74 -8.86
CA ALA A 74 -16.31 -0.34 -7.94
C ALA A 74 -15.73 0.56 -6.83
N HIS A 75 -16.36 1.70 -6.62
CA HIS A 75 -15.95 2.68 -5.61
C HIS A 75 -16.99 2.73 -4.48
N CYS A 76 -16.52 2.95 -3.25
CA CYS A 76 -17.40 3.16 -2.11
C CYS A 76 -18.20 4.46 -2.29
N PRO A 77 -19.54 4.46 -2.09
CA PRO A 77 -20.36 5.66 -2.28
C PRO A 77 -20.12 6.74 -1.21
N ARG A 78 -19.56 6.39 -0.04
CA ARG A 78 -19.29 7.35 1.05
C ARG A 78 -17.91 8.01 0.96
N CYS A 79 -16.86 7.23 0.72
CA CYS A 79 -15.48 7.72 0.74
C CYS A 79 -14.77 7.66 -0.61
N HIS A 80 -15.38 7.08 -1.64
CA HIS A 80 -14.78 6.84 -2.96
C HIS A 80 -13.53 5.93 -2.94
N HIS A 81 -13.29 5.16 -1.89
CA HIS A 81 -12.23 4.15 -1.89
C HIS A 81 -12.59 3.00 -2.85
N VAL A 82 -11.62 2.49 -3.61
CA VAL A 82 -11.83 1.37 -4.53
C VAL A 82 -12.09 0.10 -3.73
N LEU A 83 -13.28 -0.50 -3.88
CA LEU A 83 -13.69 -1.71 -3.17
C LEU A 83 -13.26 -2.98 -3.90
N TYR A 84 -13.33 -2.95 -5.23
CA TYR A 84 -13.02 -4.07 -6.09
C TYR A 84 -12.73 -3.52 -7.49
N SER A 85 -11.68 -4.03 -8.15
CA SER A 85 -11.36 -3.66 -9.52
C SER A 85 -11.06 -4.93 -10.29
N ARG A 86 -11.78 -5.13 -11.39
CA ARG A 86 -11.61 -6.30 -12.25
C ARG A 86 -10.57 -5.97 -13.31
N LYS A 87 -9.40 -6.60 -13.23
CA LYS A 87 -8.33 -6.36 -14.21
C LYS A 87 -8.41 -7.36 -15.35
N HIS A 88 -8.13 -6.90 -16.57
CA HIS A 88 -7.98 -7.78 -17.72
C HIS A 88 -6.64 -8.51 -17.61
N CYS A 89 -6.63 -9.82 -17.29
CA CYS A 89 -5.35 -10.53 -17.26
C CYS A 89 -5.45 -12.03 -17.62
N PRO A 90 -5.02 -12.41 -18.83
CA PRO A 90 -4.57 -13.78 -19.08
C PRO A 90 -3.36 -14.09 -18.19
N ALA A 91 -3.45 -15.14 -17.35
CA ALA A 91 -2.39 -15.55 -16.42
C ALA A 91 -1.01 -15.73 -17.09
N GLN A 92 -0.99 -16.08 -18.39
CA GLN A 92 0.22 -16.21 -19.20
C GLN A 92 0.98 -14.89 -19.36
N HIS A 93 0.26 -13.78 -19.59
CA HIS A 93 0.91 -12.47 -19.76
C HIS A 93 1.44 -11.92 -18.44
N ALA A 94 0.76 -12.18 -17.32
CA ALA A 94 1.28 -11.85 -16.00
C ALA A 94 2.58 -12.61 -15.71
N LEU A 95 2.60 -13.92 -16.01
CA LEU A 95 3.80 -14.75 -15.86
C LEU A 95 4.96 -14.25 -16.74
N ALA A 96 4.70 -13.97 -18.02
CA ALA A 96 5.73 -13.50 -18.95
C ALA A 96 6.36 -12.18 -18.51
N VAL A 97 5.56 -11.20 -18.08
CA VAL A 97 6.10 -9.91 -17.58
C VAL A 97 6.85 -10.10 -16.25
N ALA A 98 6.35 -10.96 -15.35
CA ALA A 98 7.06 -11.25 -14.11
C ALA A 98 8.43 -11.92 -14.34
N MET A 99 8.52 -12.86 -15.29
CA MET A 99 9.80 -13.47 -15.70
C MET A 99 10.74 -12.44 -16.35
N ALA A 100 10.23 -11.60 -17.25
CA ALA A 100 11.03 -10.52 -17.83
C ALA A 100 11.55 -9.54 -16.76
N THR A 101 10.72 -9.23 -15.76
CA THR A 101 11.11 -8.38 -14.62
C THR A 101 12.20 -9.04 -13.78
N LEU A 102 12.11 -10.36 -13.55
CA LEU A 102 13.15 -11.11 -12.84
C LEU A 102 14.48 -11.12 -13.60
N ILE A 103 14.43 -11.30 -14.92
CA ILE A 103 15.63 -11.24 -15.77
C ILE A 103 16.22 -9.82 -15.72
N ALA A 104 15.41 -8.77 -15.82
CA ALA A 104 15.89 -7.40 -15.72
C ALA A 104 16.55 -7.10 -14.36
N LEU A 105 15.99 -7.63 -13.26
CA LEU A 105 16.61 -7.54 -11.94
C LEU A 105 17.97 -8.23 -11.91
N LEU A 106 18.06 -9.48 -12.42
CA LEU A 106 19.31 -10.23 -12.46
C LEU A 106 20.37 -9.55 -13.35
N MET A 107 19.96 -8.93 -14.45
CA MET A 107 20.83 -8.15 -15.34
C MET A 107 21.28 -6.82 -14.74
N ALA A 108 20.64 -6.32 -13.69
CA ALA A 108 21.02 -5.08 -13.00
C ALA A 108 22.09 -5.28 -11.91
N LEU A 109 22.47 -6.51 -11.60
CA LEU A 109 23.41 -6.83 -10.51
C LEU A 109 24.89 -6.94 -10.91
N PRO A 110 25.27 -7.56 -12.05
CA PRO A 110 26.67 -7.91 -12.29
C PRO A 110 27.50 -6.82 -12.98
N PHE A 111 26.87 -5.76 -13.48
CA PHE A 111 27.56 -4.72 -14.24
C PHE A 111 27.73 -3.43 -13.41
N PRO A 112 28.66 -2.54 -13.81
CA PRO A 112 28.78 -1.22 -13.20
C PRO A 112 27.46 -0.45 -13.25
N PHE A 113 27.09 0.12 -12.11
CA PHE A 113 25.89 0.95 -12.00
C PHE A 113 26.21 2.37 -12.44
N ILE A 114 27.24 2.98 -11.84
CA ILE A 114 27.76 4.30 -12.22
C ILE A 114 29.28 4.22 -12.31
N ALA A 115 29.84 4.83 -13.36
CA ALA A 115 31.27 5.01 -13.53
C ALA A 115 31.61 6.50 -13.56
N PHE A 116 32.73 6.86 -12.94
CA PHE A 116 33.25 8.21 -12.89
C PHE A 116 34.67 8.21 -13.44
N GLU A 117 35.01 9.25 -14.18
CA GLU A 117 36.38 9.51 -14.60
C GLU A 117 36.90 10.75 -13.89
N ALA A 118 38.00 10.60 -13.15
CA ALA A 118 38.68 11.72 -12.52
C ALA A 118 40.19 11.58 -12.74
N ARG A 119 40.81 12.61 -13.35
CA ARG A 119 42.25 12.65 -13.64
C ARG A 119 42.75 11.41 -14.42
N GLY A 120 41.96 10.91 -15.37
CA GLY A 120 42.30 9.76 -16.22
C GLY A 120 42.18 8.39 -15.55
N VAL A 121 41.70 8.31 -14.30
CA VAL A 121 41.38 7.03 -13.64
C VAL A 121 39.87 6.86 -13.63
N THR A 122 39.40 5.80 -14.28
CA THR A 122 37.99 5.40 -14.24
C THR A 122 37.73 4.54 -13.02
N ARG A 123 36.71 4.91 -12.24
CA ARG A 123 36.25 4.13 -11.09
C ARG A 123 34.76 3.85 -11.25
N SER A 124 34.41 2.58 -11.30
CA SER A 124 33.03 2.13 -11.31
C SER A 124 32.58 1.68 -9.93
N ILE A 125 31.28 1.83 -9.68
CA ILE A 125 30.62 1.36 -8.47
C ILE A 125 29.47 0.46 -8.88
N ASP A 126 29.50 -0.76 -8.37
CA ASP A 126 28.44 -1.75 -8.54
C ASP A 126 27.40 -1.62 -7.42
N LEU A 127 26.19 -2.13 -7.66
CA LEU A 127 25.13 -2.11 -6.64
C LEU A 127 25.53 -2.92 -5.40
N PHE A 128 26.32 -3.99 -5.59
CA PHE A 128 26.83 -4.82 -4.49
C PHE A 128 27.97 -4.13 -3.72
N ASP A 129 28.82 -3.36 -4.41
CA ASP A 129 29.90 -2.60 -3.79
C ASP A 129 29.38 -1.53 -2.83
N ALA A 130 28.26 -0.88 -3.18
CA ALA A 130 27.59 0.04 -2.27
C ALA A 130 27.26 -0.63 -0.92
N MET A 131 26.91 -1.92 -0.94
CA MET A 131 26.55 -2.67 0.27
C MET A 131 27.78 -3.04 1.10
N THR A 132 28.86 -3.49 0.45
CA THR A 132 30.11 -3.85 1.14
C THR A 132 30.75 -2.61 1.76
N ILE A 133 30.74 -1.48 1.06
CA ILE A 133 31.23 -0.19 1.55
C ILE A 133 30.45 0.22 2.81
N LEU A 134 29.11 0.25 2.76
CA LEU A 134 28.29 0.63 3.92
C LEU A 134 28.49 -0.29 5.13
N THR A 135 28.64 -1.60 4.89
CA THR A 135 28.86 -2.58 5.95
C THR A 135 30.24 -2.41 6.60
N SER A 136 31.28 -2.16 5.80
CA SER A 136 32.65 -1.95 6.30
C SER A 136 32.80 -0.69 7.17
N GLN A 137 31.91 0.30 6.97
CA GLN A 137 31.94 1.57 7.69
C GLN A 137 31.13 1.56 9.00
N HIS A 138 30.76 0.37 9.52
CA HIS A 138 29.90 0.18 10.70
C HIS A 138 28.41 0.57 10.52
N TYR A 139 27.97 0.84 9.28
CA TYR A 139 26.56 1.15 8.97
C TYR A 139 25.83 -0.08 8.41
N ALA A 140 26.05 -1.24 9.03
CA ALA A 140 25.48 -2.52 8.62
C ALA A 140 23.94 -2.50 8.60
N THR A 141 23.29 -1.72 9.46
CA THR A 141 21.82 -1.58 9.49
C THR A 141 21.28 -0.88 8.24
N LEU A 142 21.95 0.17 7.76
CA LEU A 142 21.59 0.88 6.53
C LEU A 142 21.85 0.00 5.30
N ALA A 143 22.98 -0.72 5.30
CA ALA A 143 23.28 -1.70 4.27
C ALA A 143 22.21 -2.80 4.22
N LEU A 144 21.83 -3.36 5.36
CA LEU A 144 20.76 -4.37 5.44
C LEU A 144 19.43 -3.84 4.93
N LEU A 145 19.06 -2.61 5.30
CA LEU A 145 17.82 -1.96 4.84
C LEU A 145 17.79 -1.84 3.31
N LEU A 146 18.84 -1.30 2.71
CA LEU A 146 18.97 -1.18 1.26
C LEU A 146 18.94 -2.55 0.57
N TRP A 147 19.68 -3.54 1.07
CA TRP A 147 19.73 -4.87 0.47
C TRP A 147 18.36 -5.56 0.53
N LEU A 148 17.66 -5.41 1.66
CA LEU A 148 16.31 -5.92 1.85
C LEU A 148 15.32 -5.29 0.87
N VAL A 149 15.32 -3.97 0.72
CA VAL A 149 14.32 -3.24 -0.08
C VAL A 149 14.63 -3.28 -1.58
N LEU A 150 15.91 -3.28 -1.98
CA LEU A 150 16.31 -3.24 -3.39
C LEU A 150 16.40 -4.62 -4.03
N LEU A 151 16.86 -5.63 -3.29
CA LEU A 151 17.10 -6.97 -3.84
C LEU A 151 16.13 -8.00 -3.29
N VAL A 152 16.11 -8.20 -1.96
CA VAL A 152 15.41 -9.34 -1.36
C VAL A 152 13.90 -9.27 -1.53
N LEU A 153 13.28 -8.15 -1.17
CA LEU A 153 11.82 -8.01 -1.22
C LEU A 153 11.29 -8.09 -2.67
N PRO A 154 11.87 -7.39 -3.66
CA PRO A 154 11.47 -7.56 -5.06
C PRO A 154 11.69 -8.98 -5.59
N LEU A 155 12.81 -9.62 -5.24
CA LEU A 155 13.08 -11.00 -5.63
C LEU A 155 12.03 -11.96 -5.06
N LEU A 156 11.76 -11.89 -3.75
CA LEU A 156 10.74 -12.71 -3.09
C LEU A 156 9.34 -12.47 -3.68
N PHE A 157 9.01 -11.21 -4.00
CA PHE A 157 7.76 -10.86 -4.66
C PHE A 157 7.65 -11.50 -6.05
N LEU A 158 8.67 -11.34 -6.90
CA LEU A 158 8.68 -11.89 -8.26
C LEU A 158 8.63 -13.41 -8.25
N LEU A 159 9.43 -14.07 -7.40
CA LEU A 159 9.39 -15.51 -7.24
C LEU A 159 8.00 -15.97 -6.78
N GLY A 160 7.39 -15.28 -5.81
CA GLY A 160 6.02 -15.56 -5.37
C GLY A 160 4.99 -15.46 -6.50
N VAL A 161 5.04 -14.39 -7.30
CA VAL A 161 4.16 -14.19 -8.46
C VAL A 161 4.36 -15.28 -9.51
N ILE A 162 5.62 -15.58 -9.87
CA ILE A 162 5.98 -16.58 -10.87
C ILE A 162 5.50 -17.95 -10.42
N LEU A 163 5.78 -18.36 -9.18
CA LEU A 163 5.37 -19.65 -8.63
C LEU A 163 3.84 -19.80 -8.63
N ILE A 164 3.11 -18.77 -8.21
CA ILE A 164 1.65 -18.80 -8.18
C ILE A 164 1.06 -18.93 -9.59
N HIS A 165 1.53 -18.12 -10.55
CA HIS A 165 1.00 -18.16 -11.92
C HIS A 165 1.45 -19.43 -12.68
N ALA A 166 2.67 -19.91 -12.45
CA ALA A 166 3.15 -21.17 -13.01
C ALA A 166 2.38 -22.38 -12.46
N ALA A 167 2.12 -22.41 -11.15
CA ALA A 167 1.29 -23.46 -10.53
C ALA A 167 -0.13 -23.44 -11.09
N LEU A 168 -0.69 -22.24 -11.28
CA LEU A 168 -2.02 -22.07 -11.85
C LEU A 168 -2.12 -22.59 -13.29
N LEU A 169 -1.12 -22.29 -14.13
CA LEU A 169 -1.06 -22.80 -15.50
C LEU A 169 -0.80 -24.31 -15.56
N SER A 170 -0.05 -24.84 -14.60
CA SER A 170 0.25 -26.27 -14.48
C SER A 170 -0.86 -27.08 -13.81
N GLY A 171 -1.94 -26.43 -13.36
CA GLY A 171 -3.01 -27.08 -12.58
C GLY A 171 -2.56 -27.65 -11.22
N ARG A 172 -1.37 -27.27 -10.75
CA ARG A 172 -0.78 -27.73 -9.48
C ARG A 172 -1.36 -26.93 -8.31
N ARG A 173 -1.65 -27.61 -7.21
CA ARG A 173 -2.02 -26.96 -5.94
C ARG A 173 -0.75 -26.68 -5.15
N LEU A 174 -0.49 -25.41 -4.84
CA LEU A 174 0.62 -25.03 -3.97
C LEU A 174 0.31 -25.40 -2.53
N PRO A 175 1.33 -25.77 -1.72
CA PRO A 175 1.15 -25.91 -0.28
C PRO A 175 0.83 -24.56 0.34
N ALA A 176 -0.21 -24.49 1.18
CA ALA A 176 -0.63 -23.29 1.92
C ALA A 176 -0.78 -22.00 1.06
N PRO A 177 -1.65 -21.97 0.04
CA PRO A 177 -1.80 -20.81 -0.87
C PRO A 177 -2.20 -19.52 -0.14
N GLY A 178 -2.94 -19.63 0.97
CA GLY A 178 -3.31 -18.50 1.80
C GLY A 178 -2.13 -17.82 2.50
N LEU A 179 -1.06 -18.55 2.84
CA LEU A 179 0.15 -17.94 3.42
C LEU A 179 0.92 -17.15 2.36
N MET A 180 1.17 -17.76 1.20
CA MET A 180 1.89 -17.10 0.09
C MET A 180 1.21 -15.80 -0.33
N MET A 181 -0.11 -15.83 -0.48
CA MET A 181 -0.87 -14.66 -0.93
C MET A 181 -0.92 -13.53 0.13
N ARG A 182 -0.92 -13.88 1.42
CA ARG A 182 -0.74 -12.90 2.51
C ARG A 182 0.64 -12.27 2.43
N SER A 183 1.70 -13.09 2.38
CA SER A 183 3.08 -12.61 2.31
C SER A 183 3.29 -11.68 1.12
N LEU A 184 2.77 -12.03 -0.05
CA LEU A 184 2.87 -11.23 -1.27
C LEU A 184 2.27 -9.82 -1.10
N ARG A 185 1.10 -9.72 -0.46
CA ARG A 185 0.45 -8.44 -0.14
C ARG A 185 1.27 -7.60 0.83
N HIS A 186 1.88 -8.23 1.84
CA HIS A 186 2.76 -7.52 2.77
C HIS A 186 4.00 -6.99 2.04
N ILE A 187 4.72 -7.85 1.32
CA ILE A 187 5.94 -7.50 0.59
C ILE A 187 5.68 -6.36 -0.41
N HIS A 188 4.57 -6.41 -1.16
CA HIS A 188 4.20 -5.38 -2.13
C HIS A 188 4.22 -3.95 -1.55
N ARG A 189 3.81 -3.76 -0.28
CA ARG A 189 3.80 -2.44 0.37
C ARG A 189 5.20 -1.91 0.71
N TRP A 190 6.17 -2.80 0.89
CA TRP A 190 7.54 -2.46 1.25
C TRP A 190 8.47 -2.32 0.04
N MET A 191 8.03 -2.74 -1.15
CA MET A 191 8.81 -2.58 -2.37
C MET A 191 8.84 -1.11 -2.81
N MET A 192 10.04 -0.54 -2.83
CA MET A 192 10.29 0.88 -3.14
C MET A 192 11.37 1.05 -4.22
N GLY A 193 11.41 0.14 -5.21
CA GLY A 193 12.39 0.23 -6.31
C GLY A 193 12.20 1.49 -7.17
N ASP A 194 10.96 1.93 -7.35
CA ASP A 194 10.60 3.21 -7.99
C ASP A 194 11.16 4.41 -7.22
N VAL A 195 11.03 4.40 -5.90
CA VAL A 195 11.54 5.43 -5.00
C VAL A 195 13.07 5.49 -5.02
N PHE A 196 13.74 4.34 -5.05
CA PHE A 196 15.20 4.28 -5.16
C PHE A 196 15.71 4.84 -6.49
N LEU A 197 15.08 4.52 -7.62
CA LEU A 197 15.46 5.08 -8.92
C LEU A 197 15.42 6.62 -8.89
N LEU A 198 14.37 7.20 -8.28
CA LEU A 198 14.28 8.64 -8.10
C LEU A 198 15.39 9.18 -7.18
N GLY A 199 15.72 8.46 -6.11
CA GLY A 199 16.85 8.79 -5.25
C GLY A 199 18.18 8.81 -6.01
N VAL A 200 18.43 7.83 -6.89
CA VAL A 200 19.60 7.81 -7.78
C VAL A 200 19.65 9.04 -8.67
N LEU A 201 18.53 9.38 -9.32
CA LEU A 201 18.45 10.55 -10.20
C LEU A 201 18.72 11.86 -9.44
N VAL A 202 18.16 12.01 -8.22
CA VAL A 202 18.40 13.19 -7.38
C VAL A 202 19.85 13.27 -6.90
N SER A 203 20.43 12.16 -6.43
CA SER A 203 21.84 12.10 -6.04
C SER A 203 22.77 12.42 -7.21
N MET A 204 22.43 11.94 -8.41
CA MET A 204 23.19 12.20 -9.62
C MET A 204 23.22 13.70 -9.93
N VAL A 205 22.08 14.40 -9.94
CA VAL A 205 22.03 15.86 -10.15
C VAL A 205 22.98 16.61 -9.20
N LYS A 206 23.09 16.15 -7.95
CA LYS A 206 24.02 16.73 -6.98
C LYS A 206 25.49 16.51 -7.37
N ILE A 207 25.84 15.34 -7.90
CA ILE A 207 27.22 14.97 -8.25
C ILE A 207 27.65 15.55 -9.61
N LEU A 208 26.74 15.83 -10.55
CA LEU A 208 27.08 16.42 -11.86
C LEU A 208 27.76 17.80 -11.74
N SER A 209 27.52 18.50 -10.64
CA SER A 209 28.22 19.75 -10.35
C SER A 209 29.71 19.57 -10.05
N LEU A 210 30.16 18.34 -9.78
CA LEU A 210 31.51 18.01 -9.31
C LEU A 210 32.34 17.18 -10.30
N ALA A 211 31.73 16.35 -11.15
CA ALA A 211 32.43 15.46 -12.07
C ALA A 211 31.58 15.00 -13.27
N GLU A 212 32.24 14.53 -14.34
CA GLU A 212 31.60 13.82 -15.46
C GLU A 212 31.21 12.40 -15.05
N ILE A 213 29.95 12.02 -15.30
CA ILE A 213 29.36 10.75 -14.88
C ILE A 213 28.95 9.94 -16.10
N HIS A 214 29.37 8.69 -16.16
CA HIS A 214 28.94 7.73 -17.17
C HIS A 214 28.00 6.69 -16.53
N PHE A 215 26.89 6.41 -17.21
CA PHE A 215 25.96 5.37 -16.78
C PHE A 215 26.42 4.01 -17.27
N GLY A 216 26.55 3.06 -16.35
CA GLY A 216 26.79 1.68 -16.73
C GLY A 216 25.51 0.96 -17.16
N THR A 217 25.65 -0.25 -17.66
CA THR A 217 24.52 -1.06 -18.16
C THR A 217 23.55 -1.45 -17.04
N SER A 218 24.02 -1.60 -15.80
CA SER A 218 23.15 -1.91 -14.65
C SER A 218 22.14 -0.80 -14.37
N PHE A 219 22.48 0.47 -14.62
CA PHE A 219 21.54 1.58 -14.48
C PHE A 219 20.34 1.41 -15.42
N TRP A 220 20.59 1.14 -16.71
CA TRP A 220 19.53 0.92 -17.70
C TRP A 220 18.72 -0.35 -17.42
N SER A 221 19.38 -1.44 -17.02
CA SER A 221 18.71 -2.67 -16.57
C SER A 221 17.82 -2.42 -15.36
N PHE A 222 18.26 -1.59 -14.40
CA PHE A 222 17.48 -1.21 -13.23
C PHE A 222 16.27 -0.34 -13.60
N CYS A 223 16.43 0.61 -14.52
CA CYS A 223 15.30 1.37 -15.09
C CYS A 223 14.26 0.45 -15.73
N ALA A 224 14.70 -0.50 -16.56
CA ALA A 224 13.83 -1.51 -17.16
C ALA A 224 13.13 -2.38 -16.09
N PHE A 225 13.86 -2.80 -15.06
CA PHE A 225 13.32 -3.52 -13.91
C PHE A 225 12.20 -2.72 -13.21
N VAL A 226 12.40 -1.43 -12.92
CA VAL A 226 11.37 -0.60 -12.26
C VAL A 226 10.11 -0.48 -13.12
N VAL A 227 10.26 -0.21 -14.42
CA VAL A 227 9.12 -0.11 -15.35
C VAL A 227 8.37 -1.44 -15.46
N LEU A 228 9.09 -2.54 -15.64
CA LEU A 228 8.51 -3.89 -15.73
C LEU A 228 7.88 -4.34 -14.40
N MET A 229 8.44 -3.93 -13.27
CA MET A 229 7.86 -4.18 -11.95
C MET A 229 6.51 -3.47 -11.79
N ILE A 230 6.43 -2.18 -12.16
CA ILE A 230 5.17 -1.43 -12.16
C ILE A 230 4.15 -2.11 -13.09
N ALA A 231 4.58 -2.56 -14.27
CA ALA A 231 3.74 -3.31 -15.19
C ALA A 231 3.25 -4.65 -14.59
N THR A 232 4.11 -5.38 -13.89
CA THR A 232 3.77 -6.62 -13.18
C THR A 232 2.70 -6.37 -12.13
N VAL A 233 2.91 -5.41 -11.23
CA VAL A 233 1.96 -5.04 -10.17
C VAL A 233 0.61 -4.61 -10.73
N ARG A 234 0.61 -3.80 -11.80
CA ARG A 234 -0.63 -3.34 -12.43
C ARG A 234 -1.44 -4.49 -13.02
N ARG A 235 -0.78 -5.52 -13.57
CA ARG A 235 -1.46 -6.68 -14.18
C ARG A 235 -2.01 -7.69 -13.20
N ILE A 236 -1.45 -7.80 -12.00
CA ILE A 236 -1.91 -8.80 -11.04
C ILE A 236 -3.25 -8.39 -10.42
N ASP A 237 -4.26 -9.24 -10.60
CA ASP A 237 -5.56 -9.15 -9.92
C ASP A 237 -5.53 -10.02 -8.65
N MET A 238 -5.40 -9.37 -7.50
CA MET A 238 -5.30 -10.07 -6.21
C MET A 238 -6.58 -10.83 -5.88
N ASP A 239 -7.74 -10.25 -6.17
CA ASP A 239 -9.04 -10.81 -5.79
C ASP A 239 -9.38 -12.05 -6.63
N TRP A 240 -9.13 -11.97 -7.95
CA TRP A 240 -9.21 -13.12 -8.83
C TRP A 240 -8.27 -14.24 -8.40
N LEU A 241 -7.04 -13.89 -8.02
CA LEU A 241 -6.04 -14.89 -7.61
C LEU A 241 -6.42 -15.58 -6.30
N TRP A 242 -7.02 -14.84 -5.35
CA TRP A 242 -7.59 -15.42 -4.14
C TRP A 242 -8.73 -16.40 -4.45
N GLU A 243 -9.64 -16.05 -5.36
CA GLU A 243 -10.75 -16.92 -5.78
C GLU A 243 -10.25 -18.23 -6.38
N ARG A 244 -9.21 -18.12 -7.20
CA ARG A 244 -8.68 -19.27 -7.92
C ARG A 244 -7.82 -20.19 -7.06
N MET A 245 -7.02 -19.62 -6.15
CA MET A 245 -6.05 -20.37 -5.34
C MET A 245 -6.62 -20.91 -4.03
N VAL A 246 -7.46 -20.12 -3.34
CA VAL A 246 -8.00 -20.46 -2.01
C VAL A 246 -9.45 -20.91 -2.10
N GLY A 247 -10.20 -20.32 -3.04
CA GLY A 247 -11.61 -20.63 -3.26
C GLY A 247 -12.49 -19.39 -3.22
N PRO A 248 -13.77 -19.56 -3.57
CA PRO A 248 -14.73 -18.46 -3.61
C PRO A 248 -14.94 -17.85 -2.22
N GLU A 249 -15.44 -16.62 -2.22
CA GLU A 249 -15.88 -15.97 -1.00
C GLU A 249 -16.98 -16.80 -0.34
N ARG A 250 -16.92 -16.96 0.98
CA ARG A 250 -18.00 -17.64 1.70
C ARG A 250 -19.22 -16.73 1.69
N ARG A 251 -20.38 -17.27 1.32
CA ARG A 251 -21.66 -16.56 1.43
C ARG A 251 -21.91 -16.16 2.88
N LEU A 252 -22.35 -14.93 3.07
CA LEU A 252 -22.84 -14.45 4.35
C LEU A 252 -24.36 -14.64 4.42
N PRO A 253 -24.93 -14.73 5.64
CA PRO A 253 -26.37 -14.82 5.83
C PRO A 253 -27.10 -13.55 5.34
N ASP A 254 -28.34 -13.72 4.91
CA ASP A 254 -29.13 -12.75 4.15
C ASP A 254 -29.54 -11.48 4.92
N ASN A 255 -29.19 -11.40 6.21
CA ASN A 255 -29.61 -10.33 7.12
C ASN A 255 -28.66 -9.12 7.16
N ILE A 256 -27.88 -8.90 6.11
CA ILE A 256 -26.94 -7.77 6.00
C ILE A 256 -27.55 -6.68 5.11
N VAL A 257 -27.70 -5.48 5.66
CA VAL A 257 -28.25 -4.30 5.01
C VAL A 257 -27.12 -3.45 4.43
N PRO A 258 -27.05 -3.28 3.10
CA PRO A 258 -26.13 -2.35 2.45
C PRO A 258 -26.38 -0.89 2.90
N GLY A 259 -25.35 -0.05 2.83
CA GLY A 259 -25.44 1.36 3.23
C GLY A 259 -25.25 1.61 4.74
N ARG A 260 -25.39 0.58 5.58
CA ARG A 260 -25.01 0.63 7.00
C ARG A 260 -23.55 0.23 7.20
N THR A 261 -22.95 0.59 8.33
CA THR A 261 -21.56 0.18 8.64
C THR A 261 -21.47 -1.27 9.07
N GLY A 262 -20.31 -1.89 8.81
CA GLY A 262 -20.02 -3.25 9.25
C GLY A 262 -20.09 -3.38 10.77
N ALA A 263 -19.56 -2.39 11.48
CA ALA A 263 -19.61 -2.32 12.94
C ALA A 263 -21.04 -2.42 13.51
N SER A 264 -22.00 -1.66 12.95
CA SER A 264 -23.40 -1.70 13.41
C SER A 264 -24.05 -3.08 13.23
N GLN A 265 -23.56 -3.85 12.25
CA GLN A 265 -24.09 -5.17 11.87
C GLN A 265 -23.20 -6.32 12.38
N HIS A 266 -22.22 -6.02 13.23
CA HIS A 266 -21.29 -7.02 13.79
C HIS A 266 -20.55 -7.82 12.70
N ILE A 267 -20.16 -7.15 11.61
CA ILE A 267 -19.36 -7.72 10.52
C ILE A 267 -18.13 -6.86 10.23
N MET A 268 -17.11 -7.48 9.63
CA MET A 268 -15.89 -6.81 9.22
C MET A 268 -15.34 -7.38 7.92
N GLY A 269 -14.84 -6.50 7.05
CA GLY A 269 -14.13 -6.89 5.83
C GLY A 269 -12.68 -7.27 6.13
N CYS A 270 -12.24 -8.40 5.58
CA CYS A 270 -10.85 -8.82 5.70
C CYS A 270 -9.92 -7.91 4.87
N PRO A 271 -8.91 -7.25 5.46
CA PRO A 271 -7.98 -6.40 4.71
C PRO A 271 -7.02 -7.18 3.81
N ALA A 272 -7.03 -8.52 3.86
CA ALA A 272 -6.16 -9.39 3.06
C ALA A 272 -6.87 -10.10 1.90
N CYS A 273 -8.14 -10.47 2.02
CA CYS A 273 -8.86 -11.21 0.97
C CYS A 273 -10.25 -10.64 0.69
N GLY A 274 -10.63 -9.52 1.32
CA GLY A 274 -11.92 -8.86 1.14
C GLY A 274 -13.14 -9.62 1.69
N GLN A 275 -12.95 -10.85 2.20
CA GLN A 275 -14.02 -11.66 2.79
C GLN A 275 -14.67 -10.91 3.94
N VAL A 276 -15.99 -10.84 3.95
CA VAL A 276 -16.74 -10.32 5.09
C VAL A 276 -16.89 -11.44 6.12
N ASN A 277 -16.54 -11.13 7.37
CA ASN A 277 -16.56 -12.07 8.49
C ASN A 277 -17.44 -11.48 9.61
N ARG A 278 -18.15 -12.34 10.34
CA ARG A 278 -18.86 -11.93 11.56
C ARG A 278 -17.86 -11.67 12.68
N ILE A 279 -18.08 -10.60 13.43
CA ILE A 279 -17.37 -10.28 14.65
C ILE A 279 -17.93 -11.19 15.75
N ARG A 280 -17.07 -12.02 16.35
CA ARG A 280 -17.43 -12.88 17.49
C ARG A 280 -17.16 -12.10 18.79
N ARG A 281 -17.89 -12.34 19.88
CA ARG A 281 -17.69 -11.57 21.13
C ARG A 281 -16.46 -12.02 21.94
N LEU A 282 -15.95 -13.24 21.75
CA LEU A 282 -14.80 -13.77 22.48
C LEU A 282 -13.72 -14.37 21.55
N GLY A 283 -12.46 -14.05 21.86
CA GLY A 283 -11.25 -14.63 21.27
C GLY A 283 -10.67 -13.87 20.06
N PRO A 284 -9.47 -14.25 19.60
CA PRO A 284 -8.86 -13.68 18.40
C PRO A 284 -9.72 -13.95 17.16
N HIS A 285 -9.91 -12.92 16.34
CA HIS A 285 -10.64 -13.03 15.08
C HIS A 285 -9.69 -13.41 13.95
N PHE A 286 -10.01 -14.49 13.26
CA PHE A 286 -9.31 -14.92 12.05
C PHE A 286 -10.28 -14.93 10.90
N CYS A 287 -9.80 -14.53 9.73
CA CYS A 287 -10.61 -14.61 8.53
C CYS A 287 -10.90 -16.06 8.16
N THR A 288 -12.16 -16.40 7.88
CA THR A 288 -12.60 -17.75 7.51
C THR A 288 -12.12 -18.21 6.13
N ARG A 289 -11.56 -17.30 5.32
CA ARG A 289 -11.04 -17.56 3.97
C ARG A 289 -9.51 -17.65 3.96
N CYS A 290 -8.82 -16.62 4.43
CA CYS A 290 -7.35 -16.55 4.36
C CYS A 290 -6.63 -16.81 5.68
N GLY A 291 -7.34 -16.91 6.81
CA GLY A 291 -6.73 -17.07 8.14
C GLY A 291 -6.00 -15.82 8.65
N GLU A 292 -6.12 -14.66 7.99
CA GLU A 292 -5.52 -13.40 8.44
C GLU A 292 -6.11 -12.95 9.78
N ARG A 293 -5.27 -12.48 10.69
CA ARG A 293 -5.72 -11.94 11.97
C ARG A 293 -6.49 -10.64 11.71
N GLN A 294 -7.71 -10.58 12.22
CA GLN A 294 -8.59 -9.45 12.06
C GLN A 294 -8.49 -8.56 13.31
N HIS A 295 -8.18 -7.29 13.12
CA HIS A 295 -8.17 -6.30 14.19
C HIS A 295 -9.54 -5.62 14.28
N LEU A 296 -10.18 -5.69 15.44
CA LEU A 296 -11.40 -4.92 15.69
C LEU A 296 -11.10 -3.43 15.63
N ARG A 297 -12.08 -2.69 15.09
CA ARG A 297 -12.17 -1.23 15.17
C ARG A 297 -12.04 -0.84 16.65
N GLY A 298 -10.96 -0.13 17.02
CA GLY A 298 -10.72 0.16 18.43
C GLY A 298 -9.52 1.09 18.72
N HIS A 299 -9.57 1.71 19.89
CA HIS A 299 -8.63 2.73 20.38
C HIS A 299 -7.17 2.26 20.51
N GLN A 300 -6.92 0.94 20.50
CA GLN A 300 -5.55 0.41 20.50
C GLN A 300 -4.76 0.84 19.25
N SER A 301 -5.43 1.09 18.11
CA SER A 301 -4.77 1.64 16.91
C SER A 301 -4.26 3.06 17.15
N LEU A 302 -5.04 3.91 17.84
CA LEU A 302 -4.64 5.26 18.24
C LEU A 302 -3.45 5.22 19.20
N GLN A 303 -3.49 4.35 20.21
CA GLN A 303 -2.39 4.21 21.16
C GLN A 303 -1.09 3.77 20.47
N LYS A 304 -1.15 2.78 19.56
CA LYS A 304 0.00 2.35 18.76
C LYS A 304 0.54 3.47 17.89
N THR A 305 -0.35 4.19 17.20
CA THR A 305 0.02 5.32 16.33
C THR A 305 0.70 6.42 17.14
N LEU A 306 0.13 6.81 18.29
CA LEU A 306 0.71 7.81 19.18
C LEU A 306 2.05 7.37 19.78
N ALA A 307 2.19 6.11 20.20
CA ALA A 307 3.46 5.58 20.69
C ALA A 307 4.56 5.66 19.62
N LEU A 308 4.26 5.26 18.38
CA LEU A 308 5.20 5.37 17.25
C LEU A 308 5.55 6.83 16.93
N LEU A 309 4.57 7.74 16.98
CA LEU A 309 4.80 9.18 16.78
C LEU A 309 5.66 9.79 17.88
N LEU A 310 5.44 9.44 19.14
CA LEU A 310 6.24 9.94 20.27
C LEU A 310 7.70 9.51 20.14
N VAL A 311 7.95 8.24 19.82
CA VAL A 311 9.32 7.76 19.56
C VAL A 311 9.92 8.46 18.34
N SER A 312 9.13 8.70 17.28
CA SER A 312 9.58 9.46 16.11
C SER A 312 10.01 10.89 16.46
N VAL A 313 9.25 11.59 17.31
CA VAL A 313 9.59 12.93 17.78
C VAL A 313 10.87 12.92 18.61
N MET A 314 11.04 11.96 19.50
CA MET A 314 12.26 11.81 20.30
C MET A 314 13.50 11.58 19.42
N LEU A 315 13.37 10.77 18.36
CA LEU A 315 14.46 10.51 17.41
C LEU A 315 14.67 11.61 16.37
N TYR A 316 13.68 12.50 16.16
CA TYR A 316 13.81 13.62 15.24
C TYR A 316 14.85 14.64 15.70
N ILE A 317 14.95 14.87 17.01
CA ILE A 317 15.95 15.78 17.60
C ILE A 317 17.39 15.33 17.28
N PRO A 318 17.83 14.10 17.61
CA PRO A 318 19.17 13.64 17.25
C PRO A 318 19.35 13.50 15.73
N ALA A 319 18.30 13.21 14.97
CA ALA A 319 18.38 13.17 13.50
C ALA A 319 18.73 14.53 12.88
N MET A 320 18.23 15.63 13.44
CA MET A 320 18.54 16.99 12.97
C MET A 320 19.81 17.58 13.58
N ALA A 321 20.17 17.17 14.81
CA ALA A 321 21.31 17.71 15.54
C ALA A 321 22.64 17.01 15.22
N LEU A 322 22.62 15.71 14.93
CA LEU A 322 23.84 14.95 14.63
C LEU A 322 24.26 15.09 13.16
N PRO A 323 25.56 14.99 12.86
CA PRO A 323 26.03 15.03 11.50
C PRO A 323 25.48 13.85 10.70
N ILE A 324 24.98 14.15 9.50
CA ILE A 324 24.48 13.16 8.55
C ILE A 324 25.62 12.64 7.66
N MET A 325 26.59 13.48 7.37
CA MET A 325 27.79 13.12 6.62
C MET A 325 29.00 13.87 7.17
N GLN A 326 30.17 13.25 7.08
CA GLN A 326 31.45 13.90 7.35
C GLN A 326 32.23 13.91 6.04
N VAL A 327 32.63 15.10 5.60
CA VAL A 327 33.51 15.25 4.45
C VAL A 327 34.92 15.42 4.98
N THR A 328 35.78 14.43 4.74
CA THR A 328 37.21 14.52 5.06
C THR A 328 37.98 14.99 3.84
N SER A 329 38.65 16.13 3.94
CA SER A 329 39.56 16.67 2.92
C SER A 329 40.92 16.93 3.56
N LEU A 330 42.00 16.35 3.01
CA LEU A 330 43.38 16.51 3.52
C LEU A 330 43.55 16.26 5.04
N GLY A 331 42.75 15.37 5.63
CA GLY A 331 42.84 15.00 7.04
C GLY A 331 41.88 15.75 7.98
N ASP A 332 41.32 16.88 7.55
CA ASP A 332 40.30 17.60 8.32
C ASP A 332 38.90 17.13 7.93
N GLY A 333 38.15 16.62 8.90
CA GLY A 333 36.76 16.21 8.75
C GLY A 333 35.81 17.34 9.16
N THR A 334 35.02 17.85 8.22
CA THR A 334 33.94 18.78 8.54
C THR A 334 32.62 18.02 8.68
N PRO A 335 32.07 17.88 9.91
CA PRO A 335 30.78 17.26 10.11
C PRO A 335 29.68 18.19 9.59
N GLN A 336 28.81 17.67 8.73
CA GLN A 336 27.68 18.41 8.16
C GLN A 336 26.37 17.81 8.68
N THR A 337 25.54 18.63 9.32
CA THR A 337 24.14 18.28 9.62
C THR A 337 23.28 18.48 8.37
N ILE A 338 22.02 18.02 8.39
CA ILE A 338 21.07 18.27 7.28
C ILE A 338 20.93 19.77 7.03
N LEU A 339 20.70 20.55 8.10
CA LEU A 339 20.52 22.00 7.99
C LEU A 339 21.83 22.71 7.59
N GLY A 340 22.97 22.24 8.11
CA GLY A 340 24.29 22.71 7.69
C GLY A 340 24.54 22.49 6.19
N GLY A 341 24.18 21.31 5.68
CA GLY A 341 24.28 20.99 4.25
C GLY A 341 23.36 21.87 3.38
N VAL A 342 22.13 22.14 3.84
CA VAL A 342 21.20 23.06 3.16
C VAL A 342 21.77 24.48 3.12
N LEU A 343 22.31 24.98 4.24
CA LEU A 343 22.86 26.34 4.32
C LEU A 343 24.12 26.49 3.45
N LEU A 344 24.96 25.46 3.40
CA LEU A 344 26.12 25.40 2.52
C LEU A 344 25.70 25.49 1.04
N LEU A 345 24.72 24.69 0.62
CA LEU A 345 24.20 24.73 -0.76
C LEU A 345 23.60 26.10 -1.12
N LEU A 346 22.89 26.73 -0.19
CA LEU A 346 22.38 28.10 -0.38
C LEU A 346 23.52 29.11 -0.59
N SER A 347 24.62 28.97 0.15
CA SER A 347 25.78 29.86 0.01
C SER A 347 26.52 29.69 -1.33
N HIS A 348 26.46 28.51 -1.93
CA HIS A 348 27.04 28.21 -3.25
C HIS A 348 26.11 28.57 -4.43
N GLY A 349 24.90 29.06 -4.18
CA GLY A 349 23.93 29.44 -5.21
C GLY A 349 23.01 28.31 -5.68
N ASP A 350 23.16 27.09 -5.15
CA ASP A 350 22.36 25.90 -5.50
C ASP A 350 21.01 25.88 -4.75
N TRP A 351 20.28 26.99 -4.80
CA TRP A 351 19.01 27.14 -4.10
C TRP A 351 17.94 26.09 -4.44
N PRO A 352 17.82 25.54 -5.68
CA PRO A 352 16.81 24.53 -5.97
C PRO A 352 17.11 23.20 -5.28
N ILE A 353 18.39 22.80 -5.22
CA ILE A 353 18.83 21.56 -4.56
C ILE A 353 18.65 21.70 -3.05
N ALA A 354 19.04 22.85 -2.49
CA ALA A 354 18.85 23.15 -1.08
C ALA A 354 17.36 23.09 -0.67
N ALA A 355 16.47 23.66 -1.49
CA ALA A 355 15.03 23.64 -1.24
C ALA A 355 14.45 22.22 -1.25
N ILE A 356 14.87 21.36 -2.19
CA ILE A 356 14.45 19.97 -2.27
C ILE A 356 14.86 19.20 -1.00
N ILE A 357 16.12 19.32 -0.58
CA ILE A 357 16.62 18.64 0.63
C ILE A 357 15.89 19.16 1.87
N PHE A 358 15.76 20.49 2.02
CA PHE A 358 15.05 21.08 3.16
C PHE A 358 13.58 20.62 3.25
N LEU A 359 12.87 20.66 2.13
CA LEU A 359 11.46 20.23 2.07
C LEU A 359 11.35 18.74 2.40
N ALA A 360 12.21 17.90 1.83
CA ALA A 360 12.16 16.46 2.00
C ALA A 360 12.58 15.99 3.41
N SER A 361 13.66 16.54 3.96
CA SER A 361 14.27 16.07 5.21
C SER A 361 13.70 16.75 6.46
N VAL A 362 13.20 17.99 6.34
CA VAL A 362 12.71 18.78 7.47
C VAL A 362 11.19 18.90 7.44
N VAL A 363 10.65 19.52 6.38
CA VAL A 363 9.24 19.89 6.33
C VAL A 363 8.33 18.68 6.23
N ILE A 364 8.64 17.70 5.37
CA ILE A 364 7.79 16.51 5.18
C ILE A 364 7.66 15.67 6.46
N PRO A 365 8.73 15.31 7.20
CA PRO A 365 8.61 14.58 8.46
C PRO A 365 7.80 15.34 9.52
N ILE A 366 8.03 16.65 9.68
CA ILE A 366 7.27 17.50 10.60
C ILE A 366 5.79 17.50 10.21
N ALA A 367 5.48 17.74 8.93
CA ALA A 367 4.11 17.77 8.42
C ALA A 367 3.39 16.43 8.67
N LYS A 368 4.07 15.29 8.48
CA LYS A 368 3.52 13.96 8.79
C LYS A 368 3.23 13.78 10.27
N ILE A 369 4.18 14.11 11.14
CA ILE A 369 4.01 13.98 12.59
C ILE A 369 2.84 14.82 13.07
N LEU A 370 2.75 16.08 12.62
CA LEU A 370 1.65 16.99 12.95
C LEU A 370 0.30 16.51 12.39
N ALA A 371 0.26 16.08 11.13
CA ALA A 371 -0.96 15.60 10.49
C ALA A 371 -1.51 14.34 11.18
N LEU A 372 -0.67 13.34 11.43
CA LEU A 372 -1.08 12.11 12.12
C LEU A 372 -1.43 12.38 13.60
N GLY A 373 -0.66 13.22 14.29
CA GLY A 373 -0.97 13.62 15.67
C GLY A 373 -2.31 14.34 15.78
N TRP A 374 -2.60 15.24 14.85
CA TRP A 374 -3.89 15.93 14.75
C TRP A 374 -5.04 14.97 14.44
N LEU A 375 -4.84 14.03 13.50
CA LEU A 375 -5.82 12.98 13.21
C LEU A 375 -6.10 12.11 14.44
N CYS A 376 -5.07 11.70 15.19
CA CYS A 376 -5.24 10.95 16.44
C CYS A 376 -6.05 11.74 17.47
N LEU A 377 -5.73 13.03 17.68
CA LEU A 377 -6.44 13.89 18.63
C LEU A 377 -7.92 14.08 18.25
N LYS A 378 -8.20 14.30 16.96
CA LYS A 378 -9.57 14.48 16.44
C LYS A 378 -10.36 13.19 16.30
N SER A 379 -9.70 12.03 16.24
CA SER A 379 -10.36 10.72 16.29
C SER A 379 -10.56 10.22 17.72
N TYR A 380 -9.84 10.76 18.70
CA TYR A 380 -10.03 10.40 20.12
C TYR A 380 -11.34 10.95 20.70
N ARG A 381 -11.79 12.13 20.26
CA ARG A 381 -13.12 12.66 20.60
C ARG A 381 -14.00 12.66 19.36
N PRO A 382 -15.22 12.10 19.41
CA PRO A 382 -16.12 12.08 18.26
C PRO A 382 -16.46 13.51 17.82
N ASN A 383 -15.75 13.99 16.80
CA ASN A 383 -15.99 15.28 16.17
C ASN A 383 -16.67 15.06 14.80
N PRO A 384 -17.92 15.50 14.60
CA PRO A 384 -18.63 15.33 13.32
C PRO A 384 -18.11 16.28 12.23
N TRP A 385 -17.16 17.17 12.54
CA TRP A 385 -16.67 18.16 11.59
C TRP A 385 -15.86 17.51 10.46
N ARG A 386 -16.34 17.68 9.21
CA ARG A 386 -15.68 17.42 7.91
C ARG A 386 -14.82 16.14 7.86
N PRO A 387 -15.42 14.93 7.91
CA PRO A 387 -14.69 13.66 7.78
C PRO A 387 -13.92 13.55 6.45
N ASP A 388 -14.41 14.17 5.37
CA ASP A 388 -13.76 14.15 4.06
C ASP A 388 -12.38 14.80 4.06
N ILE A 389 -12.23 15.93 4.76
CA ILE A 389 -10.93 16.63 4.87
C ILE A 389 -9.94 15.78 5.66
N ARG A 390 -10.40 15.16 6.76
CA ARG A 390 -9.57 14.25 7.57
C ARG A 390 -9.13 13.04 6.76
N LEU A 391 -10.02 12.47 5.95
CA LEU A 391 -9.69 11.34 5.09
C LEU A 391 -8.71 11.74 3.99
N ARG A 392 -8.88 12.91 3.37
CA ARG A 392 -7.90 13.43 2.39
C ARG A 392 -6.53 13.65 3.03
N LEU A 393 -6.49 14.22 4.25
CA LEU A 393 -5.24 14.39 4.99
C LEU A 393 -4.58 13.04 5.28
N TYR A 394 -5.35 12.05 5.73
CA TYR A 394 -4.86 10.68 5.93
C TYR A 394 -4.26 10.10 4.64
N ARG A 395 -5.01 10.13 3.53
CA ARG A 395 -4.53 9.65 2.22
C ARG A 395 -3.29 10.39 1.74
N LEU A 396 -3.18 11.69 2.01
CA LEU A 396 -1.99 12.48 1.71
C LEU A 396 -0.79 12.01 2.55
N THR A 397 -0.99 11.77 3.86
CA THR A 397 0.09 11.24 4.72
C THR A 397 0.54 9.84 4.31
N GLU A 398 -0.38 8.98 3.87
CA GLU A 398 -0.08 7.64 3.35
C GLU A 398 0.65 7.71 2.00
N PHE A 399 0.22 8.60 1.10
CA PHE A 399 0.88 8.84 -0.17
C PHE A 399 2.32 9.31 0.06
N ILE A 400 2.52 10.43 0.78
CA ILE A 400 3.84 10.97 1.14
C ILE A 400 4.65 9.93 1.95
N GLY A 401 3.95 9.02 2.65
CA GLY A 401 4.45 7.79 3.27
C GLY A 401 5.62 7.17 2.51
N ARG A 402 5.34 6.69 1.30
CA ARG A 402 6.30 5.94 0.47
C ARG A 402 7.43 6.82 -0.08
N TRP A 403 7.16 8.08 -0.40
CA TRP A 403 8.15 9.00 -1.01
C TRP A 403 9.14 9.55 0.01
N SER A 404 8.79 9.55 1.29
CA SER A 404 9.66 10.03 2.36
C SER A 404 10.93 9.18 2.54
N MET A 405 11.00 7.97 1.98
CA MET A 405 12.22 7.15 1.97
C MET A 405 13.26 7.61 0.94
N ILE A 406 12.91 8.48 -0.01
CA ILE A 406 13.84 8.98 -1.04
C ILE A 406 15.10 9.52 -0.40
N ASP A 407 14.96 10.32 0.66
CA ASP A 407 16.09 11.01 1.27
C ASP A 407 17.08 10.04 1.95
N VAL A 408 16.59 8.98 2.60
CA VAL A 408 17.44 7.92 3.16
C VAL A 408 18.24 7.23 2.05
N PHE A 409 17.61 6.97 0.91
CA PHE A 409 18.30 6.37 -0.25
C PHE A 409 19.30 7.32 -0.90
N VAL A 410 18.95 8.60 -1.03
CA VAL A 410 19.85 9.64 -1.58
C VAL A 410 21.13 9.71 -0.77
N VAL A 411 21.02 9.81 0.56
CA VAL A 411 22.18 9.89 1.46
C VAL A 411 23.01 8.61 1.42
N ALA A 412 22.38 7.44 1.50
CA ALA A 412 23.09 6.17 1.46
C ALA A 412 23.84 5.97 0.14
N LEU A 413 23.23 6.38 -0.97
CA LEU A 413 23.86 6.34 -2.29
C LEU A 413 24.98 7.37 -2.42
N LEU A 414 24.80 8.59 -1.93
CA LEU A 414 25.85 9.62 -1.97
C LEU A 414 27.10 9.16 -1.21
N VAL A 415 26.91 8.54 -0.05
CA VAL A 415 27.99 7.94 0.73
C VAL A 415 28.69 6.81 -0.03
N ALA A 416 27.93 5.95 -0.70
CA ALA A 416 28.51 4.89 -1.51
C ALA A 416 29.28 5.43 -2.73
N LEU A 417 28.76 6.50 -3.37
CA LEU A 417 29.29 7.04 -4.63
C LEU A 417 30.47 8.01 -4.47
N VAL A 418 30.48 8.87 -3.45
CA VAL A 418 31.43 10.01 -3.36
C VAL A 418 32.78 9.60 -2.74
N ARG A 419 33.26 8.38 -2.98
CA ARG A 419 34.65 8.02 -2.67
C ARG A 419 35.57 8.32 -3.86
N LEU A 420 35.87 9.60 -4.06
CA LEU A 420 36.87 10.09 -5.03
C LEU A 420 38.31 9.82 -4.54
N GLY A 421 38.66 8.54 -4.40
CA GLY A 421 40.03 8.12 -4.07
C GLY A 421 40.51 8.60 -2.70
N SER A 422 41.81 8.89 -2.57
CA SER A 422 42.49 9.28 -1.32
C SER A 422 42.37 10.77 -0.97
N LEU A 423 41.72 11.59 -1.81
CA LEU A 423 41.70 13.06 -1.64
C LEU A 423 40.45 13.57 -0.91
N MET A 424 39.30 12.97 -1.16
CA MET A 424 38.05 13.28 -0.46
C MET A 424 37.24 12.01 -0.20
N SER A 425 36.81 11.85 1.06
CA SER A 425 35.94 10.75 1.46
C SER A 425 34.72 11.30 2.19
N VAL A 426 33.54 10.81 1.83
CA VAL A 426 32.29 11.12 2.52
C VAL A 426 31.91 9.88 3.33
N THR A 427 32.02 9.97 4.64
CA THR A 427 31.54 8.93 5.54
C THR A 427 30.15 9.31 6.06
N PRO A 428 29.24 8.34 6.20
CA PRO A 428 27.96 8.59 6.84
C PRO A 428 28.21 8.94 8.31
N GLY A 429 27.41 9.85 8.84
CA GLY A 429 27.40 10.20 10.25
C GLY A 429 26.25 9.50 11.01
N PRO A 430 26.27 9.52 12.35
CA PRO A 430 25.26 8.86 13.18
C PRO A 430 23.84 9.43 12.98
N GLY A 431 23.72 10.67 12.47
CA GLY A 431 22.43 11.28 12.17
C GLY A 431 21.61 10.51 11.13
N VAL A 432 22.26 9.81 10.18
CA VAL A 432 21.57 9.02 9.14
C VAL A 432 20.70 7.93 9.74
N LEU A 433 21.19 7.24 10.76
CA LEU A 433 20.46 6.13 11.40
C LEU A 433 19.25 6.65 12.17
N ALA A 434 19.42 7.75 12.91
CA ALA A 434 18.31 8.41 13.60
C ALA A 434 17.26 8.91 12.60
N PHE A 435 17.69 9.53 11.50
CA PHE A 435 16.80 10.01 10.45
C PHE A 435 16.03 8.86 9.77
N ALA A 436 16.71 7.78 9.39
CA ALA A 436 16.09 6.59 8.81
C ALA A 436 15.05 5.97 9.77
N ALA A 437 15.36 5.91 11.08
CA ALA A 437 14.43 5.43 12.09
C ALA A 437 13.16 6.30 12.18
N VAL A 438 13.29 7.63 12.13
CA VAL A 438 12.12 8.54 12.10
C VAL A 438 11.24 8.29 10.88
N VAL A 439 11.83 8.15 9.68
CA VAL A 439 11.08 7.87 8.45
C VAL A 439 10.34 6.54 8.54
N ILE A 440 11.00 5.49 9.04
CA ILE A 440 10.38 4.16 9.20
C ILE A 440 9.27 4.20 10.26
N LEU A 441 9.50 4.82 11.41
CA LEU A 441 8.50 4.89 12.49
C LEU A 441 7.27 5.72 12.09
N THR A 442 7.46 6.83 11.37
CA THR A 442 6.35 7.63 10.84
C THR A 442 5.57 6.90 9.75
N LEU A 443 6.24 6.08 8.93
CA LEU A 443 5.57 5.16 8.00
C LEU A 443 4.75 4.10 8.75
N LEU A 444 5.32 3.45 9.76
CA LEU A 444 4.62 2.47 10.59
C LEU A 444 3.45 3.09 11.36
N ALA A 445 3.57 4.35 11.80
CA ALA A 445 2.50 5.09 12.45
C ALA A 445 1.32 5.29 11.48
N ALA A 446 1.59 5.73 10.24
CA ALA A 446 0.55 5.88 9.22
C ALA A 446 -0.16 4.55 8.90
N LEU A 447 0.59 3.45 8.82
CA LEU A 447 0.04 2.10 8.60
C LEU A 447 -0.73 1.53 9.81
N SER A 448 -0.47 2.03 11.01
CA SER A 448 -1.13 1.60 12.25
C SER A 448 -2.41 2.36 12.54
N PHE A 449 -2.60 3.53 11.94
CA PHE A 449 -3.80 4.36 12.09
C PHE A 449 -4.98 3.73 11.36
N ASP A 450 -6.11 3.55 12.05
CA ASP A 450 -7.34 3.01 11.47
C ASP A 450 -8.23 4.16 10.94
N PRO A 451 -8.34 4.34 9.60
CA PRO A 451 -9.14 5.42 9.00
C PRO A 451 -10.62 5.35 9.35
N ARG A 452 -11.14 4.20 9.75
CA ARG A 452 -12.56 4.03 10.14
C ARG A 452 -12.93 4.89 11.36
N LEU A 453 -11.95 5.21 12.21
CA LEU A 453 -12.13 6.08 13.38
C LEU A 453 -12.49 7.52 13.01
N ILE A 454 -12.18 7.97 11.79
CA ILE A 454 -12.54 9.31 11.32
C ILE A 454 -14.07 9.47 11.25
N TRP A 455 -14.78 8.38 10.98
CA TRP A 455 -16.21 8.36 10.67
C TRP A 455 -17.13 8.07 11.88
N ASP A 456 -16.57 7.59 13.00
CA ASP A 456 -17.33 7.20 14.22
C ASP A 456 -18.19 8.34 14.79
N ALA A 457 -17.75 9.59 14.64
CA ALA A 457 -18.46 10.75 15.18
C ALA A 457 -19.79 11.08 14.48
N GLY A 458 -19.91 10.77 13.18
CA GLY A 458 -21.14 11.00 12.42
C GLY A 458 -22.22 9.97 12.74
N GLU A 459 -21.81 8.72 12.99
CA GLU A 459 -22.71 7.59 13.23
C GLU A 459 -23.50 7.71 14.53
N HIS A 460 -22.89 8.23 15.61
CA HIS A 460 -23.61 8.47 16.85
C HIS A 460 -24.72 9.52 16.72
N ARG A 461 -24.61 10.44 15.76
CA ARG A 461 -25.62 11.46 15.49
C ARG A 461 -26.76 10.91 14.63
N ASP A 462 -26.45 10.12 13.59
CA ASP A 462 -27.48 9.52 12.73
C ASP A 462 -28.35 8.51 13.48
N LEU A 463 -27.78 7.75 14.44
CA LEU A 463 -28.53 6.85 15.33
C LEU A 463 -29.44 7.59 16.33
N GLN A 464 -29.15 8.85 16.67
CA GLN A 464 -29.97 9.67 17.57
C GLN A 464 -31.09 10.43 16.84
N VAL A 465 -30.97 10.64 15.52
CA VAL A 465 -31.92 11.46 14.74
C VAL A 465 -33.04 10.63 14.12
N THR A 466 -32.93 9.31 13.99
CA THR A 466 -34.08 8.46 13.67
C THR A 466 -34.96 8.28 14.92
N PRO A 467 -36.17 8.87 15.01
CA PRO A 467 -37.10 8.51 16.05
C PRO A 467 -37.50 7.06 15.77
N SER A 468 -37.40 6.20 16.78
CA SER A 468 -38.13 4.94 16.81
C SER A 468 -39.61 5.25 16.62
N GLY A 469 -40.11 5.10 15.38
CA GLY A 469 -41.55 5.07 15.14
C GLY A 469 -42.17 3.96 15.98
N PRO A 470 -43.39 4.16 16.52
CA PRO A 470 -44.00 3.17 17.39
C PRO A 470 -44.13 1.84 16.64
N SER A 471 -43.65 0.77 17.26
CA SER A 471 -43.86 -0.60 16.84
C SER A 471 -45.36 -0.88 16.79
N ALA A 472 -45.94 -0.83 15.60
CA ALA A 472 -47.29 -1.30 15.33
C ALA A 472 -47.27 -2.83 15.24
N ASP A 473 -47.08 -3.50 16.37
CA ASP A 473 -47.32 -4.93 16.51
C ASP A 473 -47.54 -5.27 17.99
N ASP A 474 -48.63 -4.73 18.56
CA ASP A 474 -49.17 -5.19 19.84
C ASP A 474 -50.71 -5.11 19.77
N ARG A 475 -51.29 -5.95 18.91
CA ARG A 475 -52.70 -6.34 18.93
C ARG A 475 -52.75 -7.85 18.84
N SER A 476 -52.57 -8.50 19.99
CA SER A 476 -53.07 -9.85 20.21
C SER A 476 -54.30 -9.75 21.11
N ASP A 477 -55.48 -9.82 20.48
CA ASP A 477 -56.72 -10.27 21.10
C ASP A 477 -56.55 -11.75 21.51
N ASP A 478 -56.70 -12.07 22.80
CA ASP A 478 -57.30 -13.35 23.21
C ASP A 478 -57.92 -13.22 24.62
N PRO A 479 -59.25 -13.40 24.79
CA PRO A 479 -59.91 -13.34 26.08
C PRO A 479 -60.14 -14.75 26.65
N GLN A 480 -59.46 -15.12 27.74
CA GLN A 480 -59.95 -16.12 28.72
C GLN A 480 -58.93 -16.38 29.85
N GLN A 481 -59.23 -15.95 31.08
CA GLN A 481 -59.17 -16.78 32.30
C GLN A 481 -59.51 -15.98 33.57
N GLU A 482 -60.78 -16.00 33.97
CA GLU A 482 -61.21 -15.84 35.36
C GLU A 482 -62.04 -17.08 35.76
N ARG A 483 -61.49 -17.86 36.69
CA ARG A 483 -62.10 -18.80 37.66
C ARG A 483 -61.00 -19.04 38.70
N GLU A 484 -61.15 -19.06 40.01
CA GLU A 484 -62.21 -19.04 41.03
C GLU A 484 -61.41 -19.01 42.38
N PRO A 485 -62.00 -19.02 43.60
CA PRO A 485 -63.41 -19.10 43.99
C PRO A 485 -63.95 -17.89 44.76
#